data_AF-A0A957W0I3-F1
#
_entry.id   AF-A0A957W0I3-F1
#
_cell.length_a   1.000
_cell.length_b   1.000
_cell.length_c   1.000
_cell.angle_alpha   90.00
_cell.angle_beta   90.00
_cell.angle_gamma   90.00
#
_symmetry.space_group_name_H-M   'P 1'
#
loop_
_entity.id
_entity.type
_entity.pdbx_description
1 polymer ?
#
loop_
_entity_poly.entity_id
_entity_poly.type
_entity_poly.pdbx_seq_one_letter_code
_entity_poly.pdbx_strand_id
1 'polypeptide(L)'
;MNESQFIPFQTTDLIHHKVLVLAPHPDDESLACGGALILHTQAADPVKIVFLTDGAQADTQNEYAKDAYIHLREQEAAKACTILGITDFEFWRSPDRTLAADEPTRSRLAQLVDAYQPTLIYAPSPLEYHPDHRATAALLWQVVQTTHIKTQLAFYELNRPININTLINISAVVEQKQRACDAYASQLKYYPYTESALGLNRYRALTVAADCDYAEGFFLIESQDIFTKPIETFGLTQILPIDRGKEKSWPLVSIIIRTRNRNALLRQALASVLTQTYSPLEVIVVNDGGEDSTAIIEEFQPYLPIQYIAHDQPRGRAAAANTGLQAVKGKYINFLDDDDLLYATHIEKLATFLESTGESFAYSDCEKGDYQWQGQTFLLQGERRLFNGIDFDRDRLYFNNYIPMMTAMFTHQLWKKVNPLDESLDCLEDWDLWLRMAQHTTFHRLSGVTAEYRHLFDHNYDNRYWTLKIYDKHRDYWSPEHLAKQTWPRIEALQTENDGLKDSLRHAQENLEQERREREEIQNQLEPLQTENNGLKDLLRHAQQNLKDHKTQAEILEAEMINLRSQLTHTQQILDFIQNSFSWRLTRLVPKNVRSTLRQTLLRFGQK
;
A
#
# COMPACT_ATOMS: atom_id res chain seq x y z
N MET A 1 19.31 30.11 -18.74
CA MET A 1 19.38 28.65 -18.56
C MET A 1 20.58 28.16 -19.34
N ASN A 2 21.39 27.29 -18.74
CA ASN A 2 22.51 26.63 -19.40
C ASN A 2 22.00 25.29 -19.95
N GLU A 3 22.41 24.91 -21.16
CA GLU A 3 22.07 23.62 -21.77
C GLU A 3 22.39 22.44 -20.83
N SER A 4 23.40 22.58 -19.96
CA SER A 4 23.80 21.60 -18.96
C SER A 4 22.74 21.31 -17.88
N GLN A 5 21.66 22.10 -17.82
CA GLN A 5 20.52 21.86 -16.93
C GLN A 5 19.52 20.85 -17.51
N PHE A 6 19.61 20.57 -18.81
CA PHE A 6 18.67 19.70 -19.53
C PHE A 6 19.31 18.39 -19.99
N ILE A 7 20.60 18.42 -20.27
CA ILE A 7 21.38 17.26 -20.71
C ILE A 7 22.75 17.28 -20.02
N PRO A 8 23.30 16.12 -19.62
CA PRO A 8 24.62 16.05 -19.01
C PRO A 8 25.74 16.40 -19.99
N PHE A 9 26.72 17.19 -19.53
CA PHE A 9 27.96 17.54 -20.25
C PHE A 9 29.20 16.86 -19.64
N GLN A 10 28.97 15.90 -18.75
CA GLN A 10 30.01 15.13 -18.10
C GLN A 10 29.55 13.68 -18.00
N THR A 11 30.51 12.76 -18.04
CA THR A 11 30.25 11.35 -17.77
C THR A 11 30.36 11.08 -16.28
N THR A 12 29.53 10.17 -15.80
CA THR A 12 29.52 9.69 -14.43
C THR A 12 30.14 8.30 -14.39
N ASP A 13 30.84 8.00 -13.31
CA ASP A 13 31.24 6.64 -13.00
C ASP A 13 30.19 6.03 -12.06
N LEU A 14 29.61 4.90 -12.47
CA LEU A 14 28.50 4.25 -11.76
C LEU A 14 28.91 2.88 -11.22
N ILE A 15 30.20 2.57 -11.20
CA ILE A 15 30.74 1.34 -10.58
C ILE A 15 30.76 1.42 -9.04
N HIS A 16 31.11 0.32 -8.37
CA HIS A 16 31.09 0.12 -6.92
C HIS A 16 29.68 -0.05 -6.33
N HIS A 17 28.81 -0.74 -7.07
CA HIS A 17 27.44 -1.08 -6.65
C HIS A 17 27.19 -2.59 -6.59
N LYS A 18 26.16 -2.97 -5.82
CA LYS A 18 25.53 -4.29 -5.92
C LYS A 18 24.35 -4.18 -6.88
N VAL A 19 24.51 -4.72 -8.07
CA VAL A 19 23.67 -4.42 -9.23
C VAL A 19 22.62 -5.50 -9.46
N LEU A 20 21.37 -5.08 -9.63
CA LEU A 20 20.30 -5.90 -10.17
C LEU A 20 19.84 -5.33 -11.52
N VAL A 21 19.74 -6.15 -12.54
CA VAL A 21 19.23 -5.77 -13.87
C VAL A 21 17.90 -6.47 -14.11
N LEU A 22 16.88 -5.69 -14.44
CA LEU A 22 15.57 -6.20 -14.83
C LEU A 22 15.43 -6.07 -16.35
N ALA A 23 15.60 -7.19 -17.06
CA ALA A 23 15.46 -7.28 -18.51
C ALA A 23 14.10 -7.91 -18.84
N PRO A 24 13.14 -7.16 -19.39
CA PRO A 24 11.87 -7.72 -19.85
C PRO A 24 12.05 -8.90 -20.81
N HIS A 25 12.96 -8.78 -21.78
CA HIS A 25 13.25 -9.83 -22.76
C HIS A 25 14.76 -10.14 -22.87
N PRO A 26 15.12 -11.33 -23.39
CA PRO A 26 16.51 -11.70 -23.71
C PRO A 26 17.12 -10.86 -24.85
N ASP A 27 17.83 -9.77 -24.51
CA ASP A 27 18.58 -8.82 -25.36
C ASP A 27 18.62 -7.42 -24.74
N ASP A 28 17.57 -7.06 -24.01
CA ASP A 28 17.38 -5.75 -23.38
C ASP A 28 18.58 -5.31 -22.53
N GLU A 29 19.21 -6.23 -21.79
CA GLU A 29 20.36 -5.96 -20.93
C GLU A 29 21.62 -5.58 -21.73
N SER A 30 21.82 -6.22 -22.88
CA SER A 30 22.97 -5.98 -23.75
C SER A 30 22.79 -4.71 -24.56
N LEU A 31 21.58 -4.50 -25.11
CA LEU A 31 21.24 -3.33 -25.92
C LEU A 31 21.26 -2.05 -25.08
N ALA A 32 20.61 -2.06 -23.92
CA ALA A 32 20.41 -0.86 -23.12
C ALA A 32 21.63 -0.46 -22.29
N CYS A 33 22.17 -1.40 -21.52
CA CYS A 33 23.17 -1.12 -20.48
C CYS A 33 24.43 -2.00 -20.57
N GLY A 34 24.63 -2.73 -21.66
CA GLY A 34 25.73 -3.70 -21.78
C GLY A 34 27.11 -3.11 -21.54
N GLY A 35 27.35 -1.86 -21.95
CA GLY A 35 28.61 -1.16 -21.69
C GLY A 35 28.83 -0.88 -20.21
N ALA A 36 27.82 -0.31 -19.52
CA ALA A 36 27.85 -0.09 -18.08
C ALA A 36 28.03 -1.41 -17.32
N LEU A 37 27.37 -2.48 -17.73
CA LEU A 37 27.51 -3.80 -17.13
C LEU A 37 28.94 -4.36 -17.25
N ILE A 38 29.62 -4.17 -18.39
CA ILE A 38 31.03 -4.56 -18.54
C ILE A 38 31.92 -3.74 -17.59
N LEU A 39 31.65 -2.45 -17.41
CA LEU A 39 32.41 -1.62 -16.47
C LEU A 39 32.23 -2.10 -15.02
N HIS A 40 31.00 -2.46 -14.63
CA HIS A 40 30.72 -3.08 -13.34
C HIS A 40 31.50 -4.39 -13.14
N THR A 41 31.50 -5.29 -14.12
CA THR A 41 32.23 -6.56 -14.00
C THR A 41 33.75 -6.37 -13.95
N GLN A 42 34.29 -5.39 -14.70
CA GLN A 42 35.70 -5.00 -14.61
C GLN A 42 36.08 -4.41 -13.23
N ALA A 43 35.14 -3.70 -12.60
CA ALA A 43 35.27 -3.18 -11.23
C ALA A 43 35.05 -4.25 -10.13
N ALA A 44 34.74 -5.49 -10.52
CA ALA A 44 34.39 -6.61 -9.65
C ALA A 44 33.12 -6.37 -8.80
N ASP A 45 32.19 -5.58 -9.33
CA ASP A 45 30.87 -5.41 -8.72
C ASP A 45 30.03 -6.69 -8.84
N PRO A 46 29.24 -7.06 -7.81
CA PRO A 46 28.26 -8.13 -7.95
C PRO A 46 27.14 -7.68 -8.87
N VAL A 47 26.91 -8.41 -9.96
CA VAL A 47 25.85 -8.14 -10.94
C VAL A 47 24.94 -9.37 -11.07
N LYS A 48 23.63 -9.18 -10.83
CA LYS A 48 22.59 -10.17 -11.10
C LYS A 48 21.64 -9.68 -12.20
N ILE A 49 21.35 -10.52 -13.19
CA ILE A 49 20.36 -10.22 -14.24
C ILE A 49 19.13 -11.11 -14.09
N VAL A 50 17.95 -10.54 -14.24
CA VAL A 50 16.69 -11.27 -14.33
C VAL A 50 16.05 -11.00 -15.68
N PHE A 51 15.89 -12.06 -16.47
CA PHE A 51 15.07 -12.07 -17.68
C PHE A 51 13.64 -12.44 -17.31
N LEU A 52 12.73 -11.48 -17.42
CA LEU A 52 11.37 -11.60 -16.87
C LEU A 52 10.50 -12.50 -17.74
N THR A 53 10.47 -12.26 -19.06
CA THR A 53 9.60 -13.00 -19.98
C THR A 53 10.33 -14.08 -20.76
N ASP A 54 9.57 -14.96 -21.41
CA ASP A 54 10.07 -16.00 -22.32
C ASP A 54 10.49 -15.45 -23.71
N GLY A 55 10.11 -14.21 -24.04
CA GLY A 55 10.43 -13.56 -25.31
C GLY A 55 9.85 -14.26 -26.55
N ALA A 56 8.84 -15.12 -26.36
CA ALA A 56 8.36 -16.00 -27.41
C ALA A 56 7.64 -15.28 -28.56
N GLN A 57 7.15 -14.05 -28.35
CA GLN A 57 6.40 -13.29 -29.39
C GLN A 57 7.33 -12.57 -30.37
N ALA A 58 8.65 -12.62 -30.17
CA ALA A 58 9.61 -12.02 -31.09
C ALA A 58 9.75 -12.79 -32.43
N ASP A 59 9.35 -14.06 -32.50
CA ASP A 59 9.25 -14.81 -33.75
C ASP A 59 8.01 -14.39 -34.56
N THR A 60 8.05 -13.18 -35.11
CA THR A 60 6.94 -12.59 -35.86
C THR A 60 6.57 -13.35 -37.13
N GLN A 61 7.45 -14.24 -37.61
CA GLN A 61 7.24 -15.05 -38.80
C GLN A 61 6.84 -16.50 -38.50
N ASN A 62 6.76 -16.89 -37.22
CA ASN A 62 6.48 -18.26 -36.76
C ASN A 62 7.40 -19.30 -37.43
N GLU A 63 8.69 -18.99 -37.55
CA GLU A 63 9.69 -19.89 -38.13
C GLU A 63 10.03 -21.07 -37.22
N TYR A 64 9.80 -20.91 -35.91
CA TYR A 64 10.20 -21.87 -34.89
C TYR A 64 8.99 -22.39 -34.11
N ALA A 65 9.12 -23.61 -33.58
CA ALA A 65 8.21 -24.05 -32.53
C ALA A 65 8.48 -23.23 -31.25
N LYS A 66 7.41 -22.80 -30.55
CA LYS A 66 7.49 -21.89 -29.40
C LYS A 66 8.59 -22.26 -28.39
N ASP A 67 8.60 -23.51 -27.90
CA ASP A 67 9.58 -23.95 -26.89
C ASP A 67 11.02 -23.98 -27.42
N ALA A 68 11.20 -24.32 -28.70
CA ALA A 68 12.52 -24.31 -29.34
C ALA A 68 13.05 -22.87 -29.49
N TYR A 69 12.17 -21.92 -29.78
CA TYR A 69 12.52 -20.51 -29.87
C TYR A 69 12.88 -19.90 -28.52
N ILE A 70 12.11 -20.19 -27.46
CA ILE A 70 12.44 -19.77 -26.09
C ILE A 70 13.83 -20.29 -25.72
N HIS A 71 14.11 -21.58 -25.96
CA HIS A 71 15.42 -22.14 -25.64
C HIS A 71 16.56 -21.52 -26.45
N LEU A 72 16.32 -21.20 -27.73
CA LEU A 72 17.28 -20.47 -28.55
C LEU A 72 17.59 -19.10 -27.95
N ARG A 73 16.57 -18.31 -27.58
CA ARG A 73 16.77 -17.00 -26.94
C ARG A 73 17.53 -17.08 -25.62
N GLU A 74 17.25 -18.10 -24.80
CA GLU A 74 17.99 -18.34 -23.55
C GLU A 74 19.47 -18.68 -23.81
N GLN A 75 19.77 -19.46 -24.86
CA GLN A 75 21.16 -19.76 -25.25
C GLN A 75 21.90 -18.51 -25.74
N GLU A 76 21.23 -17.67 -26.53
CA GLU A 76 21.77 -16.39 -26.98
C GLU A 76 22.04 -15.45 -25.80
N ALA A 77 21.11 -15.34 -24.85
CA ALA A 77 21.30 -14.55 -23.64
C ALA A 77 22.41 -15.06 -22.73
N ALA A 78 22.53 -16.38 -22.54
CA ALA A 78 23.63 -16.96 -21.78
C ALA A 78 25.00 -16.67 -22.43
N LYS A 79 25.06 -16.68 -23.77
CA LYS A 79 26.26 -16.29 -24.52
C LYS A 79 26.55 -14.80 -24.36
N ALA A 80 25.54 -13.94 -24.44
CA ALA A 80 25.68 -12.50 -24.21
C ALA A 80 26.18 -12.21 -22.79
N CYS A 81 25.58 -12.81 -21.76
CA CYS A 81 26.01 -12.70 -20.36
C CYS A 81 27.48 -13.13 -20.18
N THR A 82 27.90 -14.21 -20.84
CA THR A 82 29.30 -14.65 -20.83
C THR A 82 30.23 -13.58 -21.43
N ILE A 83 29.83 -12.92 -22.53
CA ILE A 83 30.58 -11.83 -23.14
C ILE A 83 30.60 -10.60 -22.22
N LEU A 84 29.52 -10.30 -21.49
CA LEU A 84 29.45 -9.22 -20.51
C LEU A 84 30.25 -9.52 -19.22
N GLY A 85 30.68 -10.76 -19.01
CA GLY A 85 31.39 -11.21 -17.80
C GLY A 85 30.47 -11.52 -16.62
N ILE A 86 29.20 -11.84 -16.87
CA ILE A 86 28.16 -12.04 -15.86
C ILE A 86 27.78 -13.51 -15.79
N THR A 87 27.83 -14.07 -14.58
CA THR A 87 27.51 -15.48 -14.33
C THR A 87 26.24 -15.68 -13.49
N ASP A 88 25.76 -14.64 -12.82
CA ASP A 88 24.56 -14.70 -11.98
C ASP A 88 23.36 -14.13 -12.75
N PHE A 89 22.59 -15.01 -13.40
CA PHE A 89 21.39 -14.62 -14.12
C PHE A 89 20.29 -15.69 -14.02
N GLU A 90 19.04 -15.26 -14.15
CA GLU A 90 17.87 -16.12 -14.05
C GLU A 90 16.87 -15.85 -15.19
N PHE A 91 16.25 -16.91 -15.72
CA PHE A 91 15.12 -16.82 -16.63
C PHE A 91 13.83 -17.14 -15.87
N TRP A 92 12.91 -16.19 -15.79
CA TRP A 92 11.66 -16.36 -15.05
C TRP A 92 10.53 -16.90 -15.91
N ARG A 93 10.63 -16.73 -17.24
CA ARG A 93 9.71 -17.29 -18.23
C ARG A 93 8.24 -16.91 -18.02
N SER A 94 7.99 -15.70 -17.53
CA SER A 94 6.63 -15.15 -17.60
C SER A 94 6.20 -15.07 -19.07
N PRO A 95 4.92 -15.31 -19.39
CA PRO A 95 4.47 -15.18 -20.76
C PRO A 95 4.72 -13.76 -21.29
N ASP A 96 5.35 -13.68 -22.46
CA ASP A 96 5.58 -12.42 -23.18
C ASP A 96 4.25 -11.69 -23.42
N ARG A 97 4.27 -10.37 -23.20
CA ARG A 97 3.17 -9.39 -23.21
C ARG A 97 2.18 -9.45 -22.05
N THR A 98 2.44 -10.22 -21.00
CA THR A 98 1.49 -10.38 -19.87
C THR A 98 1.95 -9.79 -18.54
N LEU A 99 3.12 -9.14 -18.47
CA LEU A 99 3.70 -8.69 -17.19
C LEU A 99 2.82 -7.71 -16.40
N ALA A 100 1.96 -6.94 -17.06
CA ALA A 100 1.12 -5.94 -16.41
C ALA A 100 0.09 -6.51 -15.41
N ALA A 101 -0.23 -7.81 -15.52
CA ALA A 101 -1.22 -8.50 -14.67
C ALA A 101 -0.62 -9.68 -13.87
N ASP A 102 0.72 -9.78 -13.78
CA ASP A 102 1.42 -10.96 -13.26
C ASP A 102 1.80 -10.83 -11.77
N GLU A 103 0.81 -11.07 -10.90
CA GLU A 103 0.94 -11.05 -9.44
C GLU A 103 2.07 -11.96 -8.88
N PRO A 104 2.26 -13.20 -9.40
CA PRO A 104 3.40 -14.04 -9.03
C PRO A 104 4.75 -13.38 -9.27
N THR A 105 4.94 -12.72 -10.42
CA THR A 105 6.20 -12.06 -10.76
C THR A 105 6.49 -10.88 -9.86
N ARG A 106 5.46 -10.09 -9.51
CA ARG A 106 5.62 -9.01 -8.52
C ARG A 106 6.10 -9.56 -7.17
N SER A 107 5.45 -10.62 -6.69
CA SER A 107 5.78 -11.22 -5.39
C SER A 107 7.19 -11.80 -5.39
N ARG A 108 7.60 -12.44 -6.49
CA ARG A 108 8.96 -12.95 -6.68
C ARG A 108 10.00 -11.83 -6.74
N LEU A 109 9.69 -10.72 -7.42
CA LEU A 109 10.56 -9.54 -7.49
C LEU A 109 10.74 -8.89 -6.12
N ALA A 110 9.67 -8.75 -5.33
CA ALA A 110 9.76 -8.24 -3.96
C ALA A 110 10.69 -9.12 -3.10
N GLN A 111 10.52 -10.45 -3.16
CA GLN A 111 11.37 -11.39 -2.43
C GLN A 111 12.83 -11.33 -2.89
N LEU A 112 13.08 -11.23 -4.20
CA LEU A 112 14.43 -11.10 -4.73
C LEU A 112 15.09 -9.80 -4.26
N VAL A 113 14.39 -8.67 -4.36
CA VAL A 113 14.92 -7.36 -3.93
C VAL A 113 15.23 -7.38 -2.43
N ASP A 114 14.35 -7.96 -1.62
CA ASP A 114 14.54 -8.04 -0.17
C ASP A 114 15.67 -9.00 0.23
N ALA A 115 15.86 -10.10 -0.49
CA ALA A 115 16.95 -11.05 -0.25
C ALA A 115 18.31 -10.55 -0.79
N TYR A 116 18.30 -9.96 -1.98
CA TYR A 116 19.52 -9.54 -2.68
C TYR A 116 20.02 -8.17 -2.19
N GLN A 117 19.15 -7.29 -1.71
CA GLN A 117 19.50 -5.94 -1.23
C GLN A 117 20.39 -5.16 -2.23
N PRO A 118 19.95 -4.95 -3.49
CA PRO A 118 20.73 -4.21 -4.48
C PRO A 118 20.90 -2.74 -4.07
N THR A 119 22.07 -2.15 -4.36
CA THR A 119 22.31 -0.71 -4.21
C THR A 119 22.11 0.06 -5.51
N LEU A 120 21.99 -0.64 -6.64
CA LEU A 120 21.63 -0.09 -7.95
C LEU A 120 20.74 -1.09 -8.70
N ILE A 121 19.64 -0.60 -9.26
CA ILE A 121 18.74 -1.38 -10.12
C ILE A 121 18.66 -0.74 -11.50
N TYR A 122 19.03 -1.48 -12.54
CA TYR A 122 18.78 -1.11 -13.93
C TYR A 122 17.42 -1.67 -14.37
N ALA A 123 16.60 -0.82 -14.96
CA ALA A 123 15.27 -1.18 -15.44
C ALA A 123 14.88 -0.36 -16.67
N PRO A 124 13.97 -0.86 -17.53
CA PRO A 124 13.49 -0.08 -18.67
C PRO A 124 12.75 1.17 -18.22
N SER A 125 12.89 2.25 -18.98
CA SER A 125 12.14 3.47 -18.73
C SER A 125 10.62 3.25 -18.76
N PRO A 126 9.84 3.93 -17.89
CA PRO A 126 8.38 3.93 -17.97
C PRO A 126 7.84 4.54 -19.28
N LEU A 127 8.68 5.20 -20.09
CA LEU A 127 8.32 5.84 -21.36
C LEU A 127 8.49 4.95 -22.60
N GLU A 128 8.94 3.71 -22.41
CA GLU A 128 9.16 2.74 -23.49
C GLU A 128 7.88 2.43 -24.28
N TYR A 129 8.02 2.15 -25.58
CA TYR A 129 6.87 1.79 -26.44
C TYR A 129 6.36 0.38 -26.17
N HIS A 130 7.23 -0.56 -25.79
CA HIS A 130 6.84 -1.93 -25.55
C HIS A 130 6.04 -2.06 -24.23
N PRO A 131 4.89 -2.75 -24.22
CA PRO A 131 4.07 -2.89 -23.02
C PRO A 131 4.81 -3.56 -21.86
N ASP A 132 5.61 -4.59 -22.12
CA ASP A 132 6.36 -5.28 -21.06
C ASP A 132 7.46 -4.43 -20.45
N HIS A 133 8.04 -3.49 -21.20
CA HIS A 133 9.01 -2.55 -20.65
C HIS A 133 8.33 -1.65 -19.61
N ARG A 134 7.16 -1.09 -19.97
CA ARG A 134 6.36 -0.28 -19.04
C ARG A 134 5.84 -1.08 -17.86
N ALA A 135 5.45 -2.34 -18.08
CA ALA A 135 5.01 -3.23 -17.03
C ALA A 135 6.14 -3.52 -16.03
N THR A 136 7.36 -3.77 -16.50
CA THR A 136 8.54 -3.96 -15.64
C THR A 136 8.83 -2.71 -14.80
N ALA A 137 8.76 -1.51 -15.39
CA ALA A 137 8.90 -0.26 -14.64
C ALA A 137 7.82 -0.12 -13.55
N ALA A 138 6.56 -0.46 -13.86
CA ALA A 138 5.45 -0.43 -12.90
C ALA A 138 5.61 -1.48 -11.78
N LEU A 139 6.09 -2.68 -12.10
CA LEU A 139 6.39 -3.72 -11.12
C LEU A 139 7.49 -3.26 -10.16
N LEU A 140 8.57 -2.69 -10.68
CA LEU A 140 9.65 -2.13 -9.86
C LEU A 140 9.13 -1.02 -8.94
N TRP A 141 8.29 -0.12 -9.44
CA TRP A 141 7.64 0.92 -8.63
C TRP A 141 6.87 0.33 -7.43
N GLN A 142 6.04 -0.68 -7.68
CA GLN A 142 5.26 -1.35 -6.63
C GLN A 142 6.17 -2.05 -5.62
N VAL A 143 7.25 -2.67 -6.07
CA VAL A 143 8.21 -3.35 -5.19
C VAL A 143 8.97 -2.34 -4.32
N VAL A 144 9.42 -1.22 -4.87
CA VAL A 144 10.04 -0.14 -4.10
C VAL A 144 9.08 0.42 -3.06
N GLN A 145 7.80 0.60 -3.43
CA GLN A 145 6.77 1.09 -2.52
C GLN A 145 6.49 0.15 -1.35
N THR A 146 6.53 -1.17 -1.58
CA THR A 146 6.18 -2.20 -0.58
C THR A 146 7.36 -2.63 0.28
N THR A 147 8.57 -2.71 -0.28
CA THR A 147 9.78 -3.12 0.44
C THR A 147 10.48 -1.95 1.15
N HIS A 148 10.23 -0.71 0.71
CA HIS A 148 10.93 0.50 1.17
C HIS A 148 12.46 0.43 1.03
N ILE A 149 12.96 -0.36 0.08
CA ILE A 149 14.39 -0.49 -0.17
C ILE A 149 15.01 0.87 -0.54
N LYS A 150 16.18 1.18 0.03
CA LYS A 150 16.98 2.36 -0.33
C LYS A 150 18.02 1.96 -1.37
N THR A 151 17.78 2.33 -2.62
CA THR A 151 18.60 1.93 -3.76
C THR A 151 18.52 2.98 -4.86
N GLN A 152 19.53 3.04 -5.72
CA GLN A 152 19.47 3.87 -6.92
C GLN A 152 18.77 3.13 -8.05
N LEU A 153 17.95 3.85 -8.81
CA LEU A 153 17.23 3.31 -9.96
C LEU A 153 17.77 3.99 -11.22
N ALA A 154 18.35 3.19 -12.12
CA ALA A 154 18.87 3.64 -13.41
C ALA A 154 17.91 3.18 -14.52
N PHE A 155 17.05 4.09 -14.97
CA PHE A 155 16.14 3.81 -16.07
C PHE A 155 16.87 3.93 -17.41
N TYR A 156 16.89 2.85 -18.17
CA TYR A 156 17.62 2.75 -19.44
C TYR A 156 16.70 2.92 -20.66
N GLU A 157 17.34 3.15 -21.80
CA GLU A 157 16.72 3.43 -23.10
C GLU A 157 16.79 2.21 -24.01
N LEU A 158 15.70 1.88 -24.72
CA LEU A 158 15.69 0.84 -25.76
C LEU A 158 15.02 1.32 -27.04
N ASN A 159 13.68 1.30 -27.08
CA ASN A 159 12.93 1.64 -28.30
C ASN A 159 12.71 3.15 -28.45
N ARG A 160 12.96 3.92 -27.39
CA ARG A 160 12.74 5.36 -27.37
C ARG A 160 13.84 6.06 -26.56
N PRO A 161 14.47 7.10 -27.11
CA PRO A 161 15.30 8.00 -26.33
C PRO A 161 14.49 8.77 -25.26
N ILE A 162 14.99 8.83 -24.04
CA ILE A 162 14.38 9.50 -22.88
C ILE A 162 15.20 10.71 -22.44
N ASN A 163 14.70 11.43 -21.44
CA ASN A 163 15.50 12.46 -20.78
C ASN A 163 16.43 11.78 -19.79
N ILE A 164 17.71 11.81 -20.12
CA ILE A 164 18.76 11.26 -19.29
C ILE A 164 19.37 12.38 -18.44
N ASN A 165 19.75 12.05 -17.21
CA ASN A 165 20.51 12.95 -16.34
C ASN A 165 21.93 12.42 -16.09
N THR A 166 22.22 11.22 -16.57
CA THR A 166 23.49 10.50 -16.34
C THR A 166 23.98 9.94 -17.68
N LEU A 167 25.28 10.14 -17.97
CA LEU A 167 25.99 9.53 -19.09
C LEU A 167 27.11 8.65 -18.56
N ILE A 168 27.21 7.42 -19.02
CA ILE A 168 28.32 6.52 -18.70
C ILE A 168 29.20 6.38 -19.94
N ASN A 169 30.49 6.67 -19.81
CA ASN A 169 31.45 6.51 -20.91
C ASN A 169 31.72 5.02 -21.15
N ILE A 170 31.26 4.49 -22.28
CA ILE A 170 31.45 3.07 -22.63
C ILE A 170 32.44 2.88 -23.77
N SER A 171 33.16 3.95 -24.18
CA SER A 171 34.05 3.92 -25.36
C SER A 171 35.10 2.82 -25.27
N ALA A 172 35.67 2.58 -24.08
CA ALA A 172 36.69 1.56 -23.87
C ALA A 172 36.15 0.12 -23.99
N VAL A 173 34.84 -0.08 -23.90
CA VAL A 173 34.18 -1.40 -23.85
C VAL A 173 33.15 -1.60 -24.96
N VAL A 174 33.01 -0.64 -25.88
CA VAL A 174 31.98 -0.65 -26.92
C VAL A 174 32.08 -1.87 -27.85
N GLU A 175 33.29 -2.33 -28.17
CA GLU A 175 33.49 -3.55 -28.98
C GLU A 175 33.03 -4.82 -28.26
N GLN A 176 33.14 -4.86 -26.93
CA GLN A 176 32.65 -5.97 -26.13
C GLN A 176 31.12 -5.91 -25.99
N LYS A 177 30.55 -4.70 -25.83
CA LYS A 177 29.09 -4.49 -25.90
C LYS A 177 28.53 -4.95 -27.24
N GLN A 178 29.13 -4.52 -28.35
CA GLN A 178 28.74 -4.94 -29.70
C GLN A 178 28.68 -6.46 -29.83
N ARG A 179 29.71 -7.18 -29.37
CA ARG A 179 29.73 -8.64 -29.40
C ARG A 179 28.63 -9.28 -28.55
N ALA A 180 28.26 -8.67 -27.42
CA ALA A 180 27.15 -9.15 -26.59
C ALA A 180 25.81 -8.98 -27.30
N CYS A 181 25.56 -7.81 -27.90
CA CYS A 181 24.37 -7.58 -28.74
C CYS A 181 24.33 -8.53 -29.95
N ASP A 182 25.47 -8.77 -30.60
CA ASP A 182 25.58 -9.69 -31.74
C ASP A 182 25.40 -11.17 -31.39
N ALA A 183 25.33 -11.52 -30.09
CA ALA A 183 24.99 -12.86 -29.66
C ALA A 183 23.53 -13.23 -29.97
N TYR A 184 22.64 -12.23 -30.11
CA TYR A 184 21.21 -12.38 -30.38
C TYR A 184 20.91 -12.50 -31.89
N ALA A 185 21.54 -13.47 -32.55
CA ALA A 185 21.44 -13.66 -33.99
C ALA A 185 20.00 -13.86 -34.47
N SER A 186 19.15 -14.50 -33.65
CA SER A 186 17.73 -14.70 -33.94
C SER A 186 16.96 -13.37 -34.07
N GLN A 187 17.32 -12.36 -33.26
CA GLN A 187 16.68 -11.04 -33.26
C GLN A 187 17.21 -10.16 -34.39
N LEU A 188 18.53 -10.21 -34.61
CA LEU A 188 19.21 -9.40 -35.63
C LEU A 188 18.81 -9.74 -37.07
N LYS A 189 18.17 -10.89 -37.28
CA LYS A 189 17.54 -11.24 -38.56
C LYS A 189 16.41 -10.29 -38.95
N TYR A 190 15.67 -9.77 -37.96
CA TYR A 190 14.48 -8.93 -38.20
C TYR A 190 14.79 -7.45 -38.14
N TYR A 191 15.65 -7.03 -37.20
CA TYR A 191 15.97 -5.62 -36.98
C TYR A 191 17.46 -5.45 -36.67
N PRO A 192 18.11 -4.38 -37.17
CA PRO A 192 19.51 -4.08 -36.87
C PRO A 192 19.64 -3.46 -35.48
N TYR A 193 19.23 -4.20 -34.44
CA TYR A 193 19.21 -3.69 -33.06
C TYR A 193 20.59 -3.28 -32.57
N THR A 194 21.64 -4.02 -32.93
CA THR A 194 22.98 -3.64 -32.49
C THR A 194 23.43 -2.29 -33.06
N GLU A 195 23.23 -2.06 -34.37
CA GLU A 195 23.56 -0.78 -34.99
C GLU A 195 22.72 0.36 -34.40
N SER A 196 21.45 0.09 -34.10
CA SER A 196 20.54 1.06 -33.48
C SER A 196 21.01 1.46 -32.07
N ALA A 197 21.40 0.47 -31.25
CA ALA A 197 21.93 0.71 -29.91
C ALA A 197 23.25 1.49 -29.94
N LEU A 198 24.20 1.09 -30.79
CA LEU A 198 25.46 1.81 -30.94
C LEU A 198 25.27 3.22 -31.51
N GLY A 199 24.34 3.40 -32.45
CA GLY A 199 23.98 4.71 -33.00
C GLY A 199 23.45 5.64 -31.91
N LEU A 200 22.58 5.14 -31.03
CA LEU A 200 22.12 5.88 -29.86
C LEU A 200 23.29 6.20 -28.91
N ASN A 201 24.20 5.25 -28.66
CA ASN A 201 25.35 5.51 -27.80
C ASN A 201 26.31 6.57 -28.36
N ARG A 202 26.50 6.59 -29.68
CA ARG A 202 27.27 7.62 -30.36
C ARG A 202 26.58 8.98 -30.27
N TYR A 203 25.25 9.02 -30.44
CA TYR A 203 24.46 10.23 -30.26
C TYR A 203 24.55 10.77 -28.82
N ARG A 204 24.50 9.90 -27.81
CA ARG A 204 24.59 10.30 -26.40
C ARG A 204 25.95 10.88 -26.02
N ALA A 205 27.01 10.55 -26.75
CA ALA A 205 28.34 11.11 -26.53
C ALA A 205 28.50 12.57 -27.01
N LEU A 206 27.52 13.13 -27.75
CA LEU A 206 27.65 14.47 -28.38
C LEU A 206 28.06 15.59 -27.41
N THR A 207 27.59 15.56 -26.17
CA THR A 207 27.90 16.59 -25.15
C THR A 207 29.24 16.38 -24.44
N VAL A 208 29.83 15.20 -24.59
CA VAL A 208 31.07 14.75 -23.91
C VAL A 208 32.14 14.29 -24.90
N ALA A 209 31.99 14.63 -26.18
CA ALA A 209 32.73 14.06 -27.30
C ALA A 209 34.24 14.29 -27.30
N ALA A 210 34.76 15.15 -26.41
CA ALA A 210 36.19 15.40 -26.31
C ALA A 210 36.97 14.13 -25.86
N ASP A 211 36.39 13.35 -24.95
CA ASP A 211 37.03 12.17 -24.34
C ASP A 211 36.12 10.92 -24.32
N CYS A 212 34.98 10.98 -25.01
CA CYS A 212 33.97 9.93 -25.03
C CYS A 212 33.41 9.79 -26.44
N ASP A 213 33.64 8.64 -27.06
CA ASP A 213 33.11 8.30 -28.37
C ASP A 213 31.72 7.66 -28.29
N TYR A 214 31.44 6.92 -27.23
CA TYR A 214 30.18 6.23 -27.00
C TYR A 214 29.78 6.35 -25.54
N ALA A 215 28.54 6.75 -25.29
CA ALA A 215 27.99 6.85 -23.96
C ALA A 215 26.63 6.12 -23.85
N GLU A 216 26.40 5.45 -22.74
CA GLU A 216 25.05 5.00 -22.35
C GLU A 216 24.37 6.07 -21.52
N GLY A 217 23.11 6.36 -21.84
CA GLY A 217 22.31 7.36 -21.16
C GLY A 217 21.34 6.70 -20.18
N PHE A 218 21.24 7.26 -18.98
CA PHE A 218 20.30 6.80 -17.95
C PHE A 218 19.58 7.98 -17.30
N PHE A 219 18.35 7.72 -16.87
CA PHE A 219 17.70 8.55 -15.85
C PHE A 219 17.90 7.90 -14.48
N LEU A 220 18.81 8.47 -13.70
CA LEU A 220 19.18 8.02 -12.36
C LEU A 220 18.35 8.75 -11.31
N ILE A 221 17.73 8.01 -10.39
CA ILE A 221 16.95 8.57 -9.28
C ILE A 221 17.07 7.68 -8.05
N GLU A 222 17.04 8.28 -6.86
CA GLU A 222 16.95 7.54 -5.61
C GLU A 222 15.55 6.93 -5.45
N SER A 223 15.45 5.68 -4.98
CA SER A 223 14.18 4.97 -4.82
C SER A 223 13.14 5.72 -3.96
N GLN A 224 13.59 6.53 -3.01
CA GLN A 224 12.74 7.37 -2.16
C GLN A 224 12.19 8.62 -2.88
N ASP A 225 12.90 9.12 -3.90
CA ASP A 225 12.54 10.34 -4.62
C ASP A 225 11.53 10.06 -5.75
N ILE A 226 11.40 8.80 -6.16
CA ILE A 226 10.50 8.38 -7.25
C ILE A 226 9.05 8.82 -7.01
N PHE A 227 8.62 8.92 -5.75
CA PHE A 227 7.27 9.35 -5.35
C PHE A 227 7.09 10.87 -5.21
N THR A 228 8.19 11.63 -5.14
CA THR A 228 8.18 13.08 -4.88
C THR A 228 8.56 13.93 -6.10
N LYS A 229 9.19 13.31 -7.12
CA LYS A 229 9.61 13.96 -8.37
C LYS A 229 8.97 13.33 -9.63
N PRO A 230 7.64 13.15 -9.70
CA PRO A 230 7.00 12.46 -10.83
C PRO A 230 7.26 13.15 -12.18
N ILE A 231 7.43 14.48 -12.20
CA ILE A 231 7.71 15.27 -13.41
C ILE A 231 9.04 14.86 -14.05
N GLU A 232 10.06 14.59 -13.23
CA GLU A 232 11.36 14.14 -13.72
C GLU A 232 11.29 12.65 -14.11
N THR A 233 10.59 11.82 -13.32
CA THR A 233 10.44 10.37 -13.55
C THR A 233 9.62 10.02 -14.81
N PHE A 234 8.62 10.83 -15.19
CA PHE A 234 7.81 10.64 -16.40
C PHE A 234 8.29 11.47 -17.60
N GLY A 235 9.47 12.07 -17.53
CA GLY A 235 10.05 12.83 -18.65
C GLY A 235 9.22 14.04 -19.09
N LEU A 236 8.47 14.68 -18.17
CA LEU A 236 7.77 15.94 -18.46
C LEU A 236 8.74 17.12 -18.64
N THR A 237 10.03 16.93 -18.36
CA THR A 237 11.11 17.80 -18.85
C THR A 237 11.24 17.79 -20.38
N GLN A 238 10.52 16.92 -21.11
CA GLN A 238 10.35 17.01 -22.58
C GLN A 238 9.33 18.07 -23.01
N ILE A 239 8.65 18.74 -22.08
CA ILE A 239 8.11 20.05 -22.38
C ILE A 239 9.29 21.02 -22.37
N LEU A 240 10.09 20.98 -23.46
CA LEU A 240 10.47 22.26 -24.06
C LEU A 240 9.16 23.06 -24.07
N PRO A 241 9.10 24.32 -23.58
CA PRO A 241 7.94 25.14 -23.84
C PRO A 241 7.71 24.98 -25.34
N ILE A 242 6.63 24.28 -25.70
CA ILE A 242 6.29 24.09 -27.10
C ILE A 242 6.37 25.53 -27.60
N ASP A 243 7.17 25.80 -28.64
CA ASP A 243 6.89 26.98 -29.42
C ASP A 243 5.49 26.69 -29.95
N ARG A 244 4.48 27.14 -29.18
CA ARG A 244 3.05 26.85 -29.36
C ARG A 244 2.63 27.71 -30.52
N GLY A 245 3.24 27.41 -31.68
CA GLY A 245 3.22 28.19 -32.90
C GLY A 245 1.82 28.74 -33.07
N LYS A 246 1.74 30.02 -33.44
CA LYS A 246 0.53 30.83 -33.55
C LYS A 246 -0.48 30.25 -34.56
N GLU A 247 -0.97 29.02 -34.42
CA GLU A 247 -1.74 28.37 -35.49
C GLU A 247 -2.61 27.18 -35.00
N LYS A 248 -3.26 27.34 -33.85
CA LYS A 248 -4.70 27.03 -33.69
C LYS A 248 -5.28 28.07 -32.73
N SER A 249 -6.28 28.83 -33.17
CA SER A 249 -6.98 29.83 -32.36
C SER A 249 -7.94 29.16 -31.36
N TRP A 250 -7.44 28.22 -30.56
CA TRP A 250 -8.23 27.69 -29.46
C TRP A 250 -8.46 28.81 -28.44
N PRO A 251 -9.65 28.87 -27.83
CA PRO A 251 -9.92 29.87 -26.80
C PRO A 251 -9.11 29.60 -25.53
N LEU A 252 -8.87 30.64 -24.75
CA LEU A 252 -8.22 30.52 -23.45
C LEU A 252 -9.12 29.76 -22.46
N VAL A 253 -8.55 28.78 -21.75
CA VAL A 253 -9.17 28.11 -20.60
C VAL A 253 -8.50 28.58 -19.32
N SER A 254 -9.29 29.05 -18.36
CA SER A 254 -8.84 29.39 -17.00
C SER A 254 -9.01 28.20 -16.06
N ILE A 255 -7.92 27.78 -15.42
CA ILE A 255 -7.95 26.74 -14.38
C ILE A 255 -7.74 27.43 -13.03
N ILE A 256 -8.73 27.36 -12.16
CA ILE A 256 -8.67 27.93 -10.80
C ILE A 256 -8.27 26.83 -9.83
N ILE A 257 -7.11 26.99 -9.20
CA ILE A 257 -6.61 26.11 -8.14
C ILE A 257 -6.75 26.78 -6.79
N ARG A 258 -7.39 26.10 -5.83
CA ARG A 258 -7.56 26.58 -4.46
C ARG A 258 -6.66 25.79 -3.54
N THR A 259 -5.93 26.47 -2.66
CA THR A 259 -4.99 25.81 -1.74
C THR A 259 -4.92 26.50 -0.38
N ARG A 260 -4.59 25.72 0.65
CA ARG A 260 -4.29 26.21 2.00
C ARG A 260 -3.51 25.18 2.80
N ASN A 261 -2.29 25.51 3.23
CA ASN A 261 -1.42 24.65 4.08
C ASN A 261 -1.17 23.25 3.49
N ARG A 262 -1.07 23.14 2.17
CA ARG A 262 -1.03 21.87 1.42
C ARG A 262 -0.09 21.94 0.22
N ASN A 263 1.08 22.57 0.42
CA ASN A 263 2.06 22.82 -0.65
C ASN A 263 2.45 21.56 -1.46
N ALA A 264 2.54 20.39 -0.81
CA ALA A 264 2.83 19.14 -1.49
C ALA A 264 1.72 18.70 -2.47
N LEU A 265 0.46 18.97 -2.13
CA LEU A 265 -0.68 18.62 -2.97
C LEU A 265 -0.86 19.62 -4.09
N LEU A 266 -0.67 20.92 -3.79
CA LEU A 266 -0.60 21.96 -4.79
C LEU A 266 0.43 21.64 -5.88
N ARG A 267 1.61 21.15 -5.51
CA ARG A 267 2.63 20.68 -6.45
C ARG A 267 2.09 19.58 -7.37
N GLN A 268 1.36 18.60 -6.83
CA GLN A 268 0.77 17.52 -7.61
C GLN A 268 -0.36 18.01 -8.53
N ALA A 269 -1.22 18.90 -8.05
CA ALA A 269 -2.28 19.52 -8.85
C ALA A 269 -1.70 20.33 -10.03
N LEU A 270 -0.68 21.16 -9.78
CA LEU A 270 0.04 21.91 -10.83
C LEU A 270 0.75 20.97 -11.82
N ALA A 271 1.35 19.87 -11.34
CA ALA A 271 1.92 18.85 -12.20
C ALA A 271 0.86 18.23 -13.13
N SER A 272 -0.35 17.97 -12.62
CA SER A 272 -1.46 17.45 -13.42
C SER A 272 -1.90 18.44 -14.51
N VAL A 273 -1.90 19.74 -14.23
CA VAL A 273 -2.18 20.80 -15.21
C VAL A 273 -1.07 20.91 -16.26
N LEU A 274 0.19 20.72 -15.86
CA LEU A 274 1.33 20.73 -16.78
C LEU A 274 1.23 19.62 -17.85
N THR A 275 0.61 18.49 -17.51
CA THR A 275 0.41 17.36 -18.46
C THR A 275 -0.69 17.59 -19.49
N GLN A 276 -1.44 18.68 -19.42
CA GLN A 276 -2.59 18.90 -20.29
C GLN A 276 -2.17 19.04 -21.77
N THR A 277 -2.88 18.37 -22.67
CA THR A 277 -2.67 18.44 -24.13
C THR A 277 -3.23 19.72 -24.76
N TYR A 278 -4.02 20.50 -24.00
CA TYR A 278 -4.68 21.72 -24.48
C TYR A 278 -3.82 22.98 -24.33
N SER A 279 -3.97 23.91 -25.29
CA SER A 279 -3.42 25.25 -25.23
C SER A 279 -4.31 26.23 -26.02
N PRO A 280 -4.52 27.48 -25.57
CA PRO A 280 -3.86 28.15 -24.43
C PRO A 280 -4.56 27.93 -23.07
N LEU A 281 -3.74 27.89 -22.01
CA LEU A 281 -4.18 27.82 -20.61
C LEU A 281 -3.78 29.09 -19.86
N GLU A 282 -4.56 29.45 -18.84
CA GLU A 282 -4.10 30.28 -17.72
C GLU A 282 -4.42 29.56 -16.41
N VAL A 283 -3.50 29.64 -15.45
CA VAL A 283 -3.66 28.98 -14.15
C VAL A 283 -3.73 30.05 -13.08
N ILE A 284 -4.78 30.04 -12.27
CA ILE A 284 -4.97 31.00 -11.17
C ILE A 284 -4.90 30.21 -9.88
N VAL A 285 -3.81 30.36 -9.14
CA VAL A 285 -3.65 29.72 -7.83
C VAL A 285 -4.06 30.72 -6.75
N VAL A 286 -5.09 30.37 -5.99
CA VAL A 286 -5.57 31.14 -4.84
C VAL A 286 -5.18 30.42 -3.56
N ASN A 287 -4.23 30.99 -2.82
CA ASN A 287 -3.90 30.53 -1.46
C ASN A 287 -4.81 31.27 -0.47
N ASP A 288 -5.66 30.53 0.23
CA ASP A 288 -6.60 31.07 1.22
C ASP A 288 -5.93 31.39 2.57
N GLY A 289 -4.71 31.93 2.53
CA GLY A 289 -3.91 32.29 3.70
C GLY A 289 -3.32 31.10 4.47
N GLY A 290 -2.30 31.39 5.28
CA GLY A 290 -1.55 30.38 6.03
C GLY A 290 -0.12 30.23 5.52
N GLU A 291 0.30 28.99 5.26
CA GLU A 291 1.62 28.68 4.70
C GLU A 291 1.82 29.34 3.33
N ASP A 292 3.00 29.92 3.12
CA ASP A 292 3.38 30.52 1.84
C ASP A 292 3.62 29.42 0.78
N SER A 293 3.04 29.63 -0.41
CA SER A 293 3.17 28.71 -1.55
C SER A 293 4.09 29.24 -2.64
N THR A 294 4.72 30.42 -2.45
CA THR A 294 5.52 31.11 -3.48
C THR A 294 6.59 30.22 -4.11
N ALA A 295 7.31 29.43 -3.30
CA ALA A 295 8.34 28.52 -3.82
C ALA A 295 7.77 27.47 -4.80
N ILE A 296 6.56 26.95 -4.53
CA ILE A 296 5.87 26.03 -5.45
C ILE A 296 5.47 26.79 -6.72
N ILE A 297 4.98 28.02 -6.61
CA ILE A 297 4.59 28.80 -7.80
C ILE A 297 5.80 29.06 -8.69
N GLU A 298 6.95 29.44 -8.12
CA GLU A 298 8.20 29.70 -8.84
C GLU A 298 8.71 28.43 -9.55
N GLU A 299 8.52 27.25 -8.96
CA GLU A 299 8.84 25.94 -9.57
C GLU A 299 8.11 25.72 -10.90
N PHE A 300 6.84 26.13 -11.01
CA PHE A 300 6.00 25.86 -12.19
C PHE A 300 5.83 27.04 -13.17
N GLN A 301 6.13 28.28 -12.75
CA GLN A 301 6.00 29.49 -13.57
C GLN A 301 6.71 29.42 -14.95
N PRO A 302 7.89 28.78 -15.10
CA PRO A 302 8.53 28.65 -16.40
C PRO A 302 7.71 27.84 -17.43
N TYR A 303 6.78 26.99 -16.95
CA TYR A 303 6.05 26.03 -17.77
C TYR A 303 4.55 26.35 -17.90
N LEU A 304 3.99 27.03 -16.90
CA LEU A 304 2.58 27.40 -16.85
C LEU A 304 2.44 28.91 -16.62
N PRO A 305 1.53 29.59 -17.34
CA PRO A 305 1.19 30.98 -17.06
C PRO A 305 0.34 31.06 -15.79
N ILE A 306 1.02 31.12 -14.65
CA ILE A 306 0.41 31.13 -13.32
C ILE A 306 0.23 32.56 -12.81
N GLN A 307 -0.99 32.91 -12.42
CA GLN A 307 -1.30 34.05 -11.57
C GLN A 307 -1.52 33.57 -10.14
N TYR A 308 -0.66 33.98 -9.21
CA TYR A 308 -0.77 33.65 -7.79
C TYR A 308 -1.45 34.78 -7.02
N ILE A 309 -2.45 34.43 -6.21
CA ILE A 309 -3.18 35.36 -5.34
C ILE A 309 -3.23 34.75 -3.94
N ALA A 310 -2.63 35.41 -2.96
CA ALA A 310 -2.67 35.00 -1.57
C ALA A 310 -3.61 35.90 -0.76
N HIS A 311 -4.46 35.31 0.06
CA HIS A 311 -5.22 36.04 1.07
C HIS A 311 -4.37 36.27 2.32
N ASP A 312 -4.48 37.47 2.90
CA ASP A 312 -3.80 37.79 4.17
C ASP A 312 -4.28 36.92 5.34
N GLN A 313 -5.55 36.50 5.30
CA GLN A 313 -6.22 35.66 6.29
C GLN A 313 -7.17 34.68 5.60
N PRO A 314 -7.41 33.50 6.18
CA PRO A 314 -8.34 32.52 5.61
C PRO A 314 -9.76 33.04 5.56
N ARG A 315 -10.37 32.92 4.38
CA ARG A 315 -11.74 33.36 4.06
C ARG A 315 -12.64 32.20 3.65
N GLY A 316 -12.12 30.99 3.59
CA GLY A 316 -12.84 29.78 3.22
C GLY A 316 -12.77 29.48 1.72
N ARG A 317 -13.06 28.23 1.38
CA ARG A 317 -12.91 27.71 0.01
C ARG A 317 -13.82 28.39 -1.02
N ALA A 318 -15.02 28.82 -0.62
CA ALA A 318 -15.93 29.56 -1.48
C ALA A 318 -15.39 30.97 -1.78
N ALA A 319 -14.82 31.67 -0.80
CA ALA A 319 -14.18 32.97 -1.00
C ALA A 319 -12.92 32.87 -1.88
N ALA A 320 -12.13 31.80 -1.72
CA ALA A 320 -11.00 31.51 -2.58
C ALA A 320 -11.45 31.24 -4.04
N ALA A 321 -12.53 30.47 -4.23
CA ALA A 321 -13.13 30.25 -5.55
C ALA A 321 -13.59 31.56 -6.19
N ASN A 322 -14.30 32.41 -5.44
CA ASN A 322 -14.75 33.72 -5.91
C ASN A 322 -13.59 34.62 -6.33
N THR A 323 -12.51 34.62 -5.56
CA THR A 323 -11.30 35.39 -5.87
C THR A 323 -10.66 34.90 -7.18
N GLY A 324 -10.60 33.58 -7.37
CA GLY A 324 -10.15 32.99 -8.64
C GLY A 324 -11.05 33.38 -9.82
N LEU A 325 -12.37 33.27 -9.64
CA LEU A 325 -13.38 33.62 -10.65
C LEU A 325 -13.38 35.09 -11.04
N GLN A 326 -12.93 35.99 -10.16
CA GLN A 326 -12.76 37.41 -10.50
C GLN A 326 -11.51 37.67 -11.37
N ALA A 327 -10.52 36.77 -11.30
CA ALA A 327 -9.26 36.90 -12.04
C ALA A 327 -9.28 36.20 -13.42
N VAL A 328 -10.30 35.38 -13.72
CA VAL A 328 -10.40 34.64 -15.00
C VAL A 328 -10.52 35.56 -16.21
N LYS A 329 -9.78 35.23 -17.26
CA LYS A 329 -9.77 35.87 -18.59
C LYS A 329 -10.18 34.89 -19.69
N GLY A 330 -10.16 33.59 -19.40
CA GLY A 330 -10.53 32.52 -20.31
C GLY A 330 -11.99 32.61 -20.77
N LYS A 331 -12.24 32.08 -21.98
CA LYS A 331 -13.60 31.80 -22.48
C LYS A 331 -14.25 30.70 -21.66
N TYR A 332 -13.44 29.74 -21.23
CA TYR A 332 -13.84 28.59 -20.42
C TYR A 332 -13.17 28.63 -19.06
N ILE A 333 -13.87 28.07 -18.07
CA ILE A 333 -13.44 28.02 -16.68
C ILE A 333 -13.55 26.57 -16.21
N ASN A 334 -12.51 26.09 -15.54
CA ASN A 334 -12.44 24.80 -14.87
C ASN A 334 -11.82 25.01 -13.48
N PHE A 335 -12.27 24.24 -12.50
CA PHE A 335 -11.70 24.26 -11.14
C PHE A 335 -10.80 23.05 -10.93
N LEU A 336 -9.85 23.15 -10.03
CA LEU A 336 -9.04 22.03 -9.57
C LEU A 336 -8.65 22.28 -8.12
N ASP A 337 -9.26 21.57 -7.17
CA ASP A 337 -8.81 21.63 -5.79
C ASP A 337 -7.42 20.98 -5.66
N ASP A 338 -6.60 21.47 -4.74
CA ASP A 338 -5.20 21.02 -4.60
C ASP A 338 -5.06 19.53 -4.27
N ASP A 339 -6.10 18.94 -3.70
CA ASP A 339 -6.24 17.53 -3.40
C ASP A 339 -6.85 16.69 -4.53
N ASP A 340 -7.09 17.22 -5.74
CA ASP A 340 -7.54 16.45 -6.90
C ASP A 340 -6.49 16.42 -8.02
N LEU A 341 -6.71 15.62 -9.08
CA LEU A 341 -5.83 15.57 -10.25
C LEU A 341 -6.62 15.56 -11.57
N LEU A 342 -6.07 16.24 -12.59
CA LEU A 342 -6.54 16.14 -13.97
C LEU A 342 -5.65 15.20 -14.79
N TYR A 343 -6.24 14.38 -15.65
CA TYR A 343 -5.47 13.59 -16.63
C TYR A 343 -5.26 14.38 -17.91
N ALA A 344 -4.21 14.02 -18.65
CA ALA A 344 -3.63 14.82 -19.72
C ALA A 344 -4.64 15.35 -20.77
N THR A 345 -5.72 14.63 -21.04
CA THR A 345 -6.72 14.99 -22.07
C THR A 345 -7.96 15.69 -21.53
N HIS A 346 -8.05 15.97 -20.22
CA HIS A 346 -9.23 16.52 -19.57
C HIS A 346 -9.72 17.82 -20.21
N ILE A 347 -8.83 18.82 -20.26
CA ILE A 347 -9.16 20.16 -20.76
C ILE A 347 -9.44 20.13 -22.26
N GLU A 348 -8.66 19.39 -23.04
CA GLU A 348 -8.85 19.29 -24.49
C GLU A 348 -10.20 18.67 -24.84
N LYS A 349 -10.59 17.60 -24.12
CA LYS A 349 -11.86 16.90 -24.34
C LYS A 349 -13.06 17.81 -24.07
N LEU A 350 -13.07 18.50 -22.93
CA LEU A 350 -14.17 19.41 -22.56
C LEU A 350 -14.22 20.63 -23.48
N ALA A 351 -13.07 21.28 -23.72
CA ALA A 351 -13.02 22.48 -24.57
C ALA A 351 -13.40 22.16 -26.02
N THR A 352 -12.98 21.01 -26.56
CA THR A 352 -13.35 20.57 -27.92
C THR A 352 -14.86 20.36 -28.03
N PHE A 353 -15.48 19.72 -27.03
CA PHE A 353 -16.93 19.53 -27.02
C PHE A 353 -17.66 20.88 -26.96
N LEU A 354 -17.30 21.77 -26.03
CA LEU A 354 -17.96 23.07 -25.88
C LEU A 354 -17.78 23.96 -27.12
N GLU A 355 -16.60 23.97 -27.73
CA GLU A 355 -16.36 24.70 -28.99
C GLU A 355 -17.17 24.14 -30.16
N SER A 356 -17.21 22.81 -30.31
CA SER A 356 -17.87 22.18 -31.46
C SER A 356 -19.40 22.21 -31.39
N THR A 357 -19.95 22.25 -30.18
CA THR A 357 -21.42 22.22 -29.96
C THR A 357 -22.00 23.59 -29.66
N GLY A 358 -21.18 24.53 -29.14
CA GLY A 358 -21.65 25.82 -28.63
C GLY A 358 -22.38 25.71 -27.28
N GLU A 359 -22.32 24.56 -26.63
CA GLU A 359 -22.90 24.34 -25.30
C GLU A 359 -22.16 25.14 -24.22
N SER A 360 -22.82 25.37 -23.09
CA SER A 360 -22.29 26.24 -22.04
C SER A 360 -21.64 25.51 -20.87
N PHE A 361 -21.87 24.20 -20.75
CA PHE A 361 -21.41 23.36 -19.64
C PHE A 361 -21.20 21.92 -20.07
N ALA A 362 -20.06 21.34 -19.72
CA ALA A 362 -19.78 19.93 -19.88
C ALA A 362 -19.02 19.39 -18.67
N TYR A 363 -19.15 18.09 -18.40
CA TYR A 363 -18.35 17.40 -17.39
C TYR A 363 -17.94 16.01 -17.85
N SER A 364 -16.82 15.52 -17.34
CA SER A 364 -16.29 14.19 -17.69
C SER A 364 -16.51 13.17 -16.57
N ASP A 365 -16.27 11.90 -16.90
CA ASP A 365 -15.98 10.90 -15.87
C ASP A 365 -14.70 11.22 -15.09
N CYS A 366 -14.70 10.83 -13.82
CA CYS A 366 -13.51 10.71 -13.00
C CYS A 366 -13.51 9.37 -12.26
N GLU A 367 -12.34 8.98 -11.77
CA GLU A 367 -12.24 7.93 -10.77
C GLU A 367 -12.10 8.53 -9.38
N LYS A 368 -12.61 7.84 -8.37
CA LYS A 368 -12.50 8.21 -6.97
C LYS A 368 -11.55 7.24 -6.27
N GLY A 369 -10.56 7.78 -5.58
CA GLY A 369 -9.72 7.04 -4.63
C GLY A 369 -9.93 7.56 -3.21
N ASP A 370 -9.88 6.66 -2.23
CA ASP A 370 -9.88 7.03 -0.81
C ASP A 370 -8.43 7.05 -0.31
N TYR A 371 -8.05 8.09 0.42
CA TYR A 371 -6.65 8.41 0.69
C TYR A 371 -6.43 8.74 2.16
N GLN A 372 -5.31 8.25 2.71
CA GLN A 372 -4.89 8.53 4.08
C GLN A 372 -3.59 9.34 4.09
N TRP A 373 -3.49 10.29 5.02
CA TRP A 373 -2.30 11.10 5.21
C TRP A 373 -1.11 10.25 5.65
N GLN A 374 0.03 10.41 4.97
CA GLN A 374 1.31 9.81 5.33
C GLN A 374 2.44 10.84 5.11
N GLY A 375 2.86 11.49 6.19
CA GLY A 375 3.94 12.48 6.14
C GLY A 375 3.53 13.79 5.45
N GLN A 376 3.92 13.98 4.19
CA GLN A 376 3.58 15.14 3.34
C GLN A 376 2.69 14.77 2.14
N THR A 377 2.27 13.51 2.02
CA THR A 377 1.57 12.97 0.84
C THR A 377 0.45 12.01 1.28
N PHE A 378 -0.32 11.50 0.30
CA PHE A 378 -1.39 10.56 0.51
C PHE A 378 -1.03 9.16 0.02
N LEU A 379 -1.52 8.15 0.75
CA LEU A 379 -1.52 6.76 0.31
C LEU A 379 -2.94 6.33 -0.04
N LEU A 380 -3.12 5.80 -1.25
CA LEU A 380 -4.39 5.21 -1.69
C LEU A 380 -4.74 4.02 -0.78
N GLN A 381 -5.96 4.02 -0.26
CA GLN A 381 -6.57 2.95 0.50
C GLN A 381 -7.45 2.12 -0.45
N GLY A 382 -6.94 0.96 -0.88
CA GLY A 382 -7.64 0.08 -1.80
C GLY A 382 -7.49 0.48 -3.26
N GLU A 383 -8.58 0.44 -4.02
CA GLU A 383 -8.61 0.66 -5.47
C GLU A 383 -9.40 1.92 -5.84
N ARG A 384 -8.99 2.56 -6.94
CA ARG A 384 -9.76 3.63 -7.56
C ARG A 384 -11.00 3.06 -8.23
N ARG A 385 -12.10 3.79 -8.19
CA ARG A 385 -13.40 3.36 -8.73
C ARG A 385 -14.02 4.46 -9.56
N LEU A 386 -14.69 4.11 -10.66
CA LEU A 386 -15.44 5.08 -11.45
C LEU A 386 -16.42 5.85 -10.55
N PHE A 387 -16.33 7.18 -10.55
CA PHE A 387 -17.25 8.02 -9.78
C PHE A 387 -18.50 8.31 -10.60
N ASN A 388 -19.59 7.69 -10.16
CA ASN A 388 -20.98 7.91 -10.55
C ASN A 388 -21.36 7.70 -12.02
N GLY A 389 -20.53 7.88 -13.05
CA GLY A 389 -20.84 7.32 -14.37
C GLY A 389 -22.19 7.77 -15.01
N ILE A 390 -22.78 8.88 -14.53
CA ILE A 390 -24.19 9.24 -14.72
C ILE A 390 -24.35 10.44 -15.66
N ASP A 391 -25.16 10.29 -16.70
CA ASP A 391 -25.63 11.38 -17.58
C ASP A 391 -26.44 12.42 -16.80
N PHE A 392 -26.42 13.65 -17.32
CA PHE A 392 -27.08 14.77 -16.65
C PHE A 392 -28.58 14.51 -16.55
N ASP A 393 -29.03 14.48 -15.30
CA ASP A 393 -30.43 14.47 -14.92
C ASP A 393 -30.62 15.64 -13.95
N ARG A 394 -31.43 16.62 -14.38
CA ARG A 394 -31.74 17.81 -13.59
C ARG A 394 -32.48 17.45 -12.31
N ASP A 395 -33.38 16.48 -12.35
CA ASP A 395 -34.13 16.04 -11.18
C ASP A 395 -33.19 15.36 -10.19
N ARG A 396 -32.28 14.52 -10.68
CA ARG A 396 -31.25 13.90 -9.82
C ARG A 396 -30.34 14.95 -9.17
N LEU A 397 -29.98 16.01 -9.90
CA LEU A 397 -29.12 17.06 -9.38
C LEU A 397 -29.77 17.78 -8.20
N TYR A 398 -31.10 17.86 -8.13
CA TYR A 398 -31.80 18.42 -6.97
C TYR A 398 -31.64 17.64 -5.67
N PHE A 399 -31.18 16.38 -5.73
CA PHE A 399 -31.07 15.50 -4.56
C PHE A 399 -29.67 14.95 -4.33
N ASN A 400 -28.75 15.11 -5.29
CA ASN A 400 -27.43 14.54 -5.21
C ASN A 400 -26.39 15.40 -5.94
N ASN A 401 -25.30 15.73 -5.26
CA ASN A 401 -24.12 16.31 -5.89
C ASN A 401 -23.27 15.21 -6.53
N TYR A 402 -23.56 14.86 -7.79
CA TYR A 402 -22.86 13.78 -8.51
C TYR A 402 -21.83 14.27 -9.53
N ILE A 403 -21.58 15.58 -9.62
CA ILE A 403 -20.62 16.19 -10.55
C ILE A 403 -19.49 16.83 -9.73
N PRO A 404 -18.38 16.10 -9.50
CA PRO A 404 -17.25 16.64 -8.76
C PRO A 404 -16.67 17.86 -9.47
N MET A 405 -16.28 18.87 -8.70
CA MET A 405 -16.07 20.20 -9.25
C MET A 405 -14.97 20.27 -10.32
N MET A 406 -13.90 19.48 -10.15
CA MET A 406 -12.81 19.43 -11.12
C MET A 406 -13.18 18.81 -12.48
N THR A 407 -14.26 18.01 -12.53
CA THR A 407 -14.67 17.37 -13.78
C THR A 407 -15.38 18.31 -14.72
N ALA A 408 -15.85 19.46 -14.23
CA ALA A 408 -16.75 20.36 -14.93
C ALA A 408 -16.01 21.54 -15.58
N MET A 409 -16.38 21.85 -16.82
CA MET A 409 -15.97 23.05 -17.52
C MET A 409 -17.19 23.81 -18.00
N PHE A 410 -17.19 25.12 -17.80
CA PHE A 410 -18.27 25.99 -18.21
C PHE A 410 -17.77 27.28 -18.86
N THR A 411 -18.65 27.92 -19.62
CA THR A 411 -18.33 29.19 -20.25
C THR A 411 -18.30 30.33 -19.22
N HIS A 412 -17.39 31.28 -19.43
CA HIS A 412 -17.38 32.54 -18.69
C HIS A 412 -18.72 33.29 -18.83
N GLN A 413 -19.40 33.16 -19.98
CA GLN A 413 -20.73 33.75 -20.15
C GLN A 413 -21.81 33.10 -19.27
N LEU A 414 -21.74 31.79 -19.02
CA LEU A 414 -22.62 31.13 -18.06
C LEU A 414 -22.35 31.62 -16.64
N TRP A 415 -21.07 31.74 -16.27
CA TRP A 415 -20.68 32.31 -14.97
C TRP A 415 -21.29 33.70 -14.74
N LYS A 416 -21.26 34.60 -15.73
CA LYS A 416 -21.84 35.95 -15.62
C LYS A 416 -23.37 35.98 -15.41
N LYS A 417 -24.08 34.87 -15.65
CA LYS A 417 -25.53 34.78 -15.43
C LYS A 417 -25.88 34.36 -14.00
N VAL A 418 -24.92 33.83 -13.24
CA VAL A 418 -25.14 33.36 -11.88
C VAL A 418 -24.41 34.25 -10.88
N ASN A 419 -24.95 34.37 -9.67
CA ASN A 419 -24.27 35.08 -8.59
C ASN A 419 -22.99 34.35 -8.16
N PRO A 420 -22.07 35.04 -7.45
CA PRO A 420 -20.89 34.41 -6.85
C PRO A 420 -21.22 33.19 -5.99
N LEU A 421 -20.20 32.35 -5.71
CA LEU A 421 -20.36 31.30 -4.71
C LEU A 421 -20.69 31.93 -3.36
N ASP A 422 -21.56 31.26 -2.61
CA ASP A 422 -22.00 31.72 -1.30
C ASP A 422 -20.91 31.41 -0.26
N GLU A 423 -20.24 32.46 0.22
CA GLU A 423 -19.14 32.36 1.18
C GLU A 423 -19.60 31.85 2.56
N SER A 424 -20.91 31.70 2.81
CA SER A 424 -21.43 31.07 4.03
C SER A 424 -21.51 29.53 3.97
N LEU A 425 -21.17 28.92 2.82
CA LEU A 425 -21.09 27.48 2.63
C LEU A 425 -19.64 26.99 2.77
N ASP A 426 -19.35 26.21 3.82
CA ASP A 426 -18.03 25.59 4.00
C ASP A 426 -17.89 24.28 3.19
N CYS A 427 -19.02 23.71 2.75
CA CYS A 427 -19.08 22.48 1.98
C CYS A 427 -20.26 22.54 1.00
N LEU A 428 -20.17 21.79 -0.10
CA LEU A 428 -21.18 21.69 -1.15
C LEU A 428 -21.45 23.02 -1.88
N GLU A 429 -20.46 23.92 -1.89
CA GLU A 429 -20.54 25.20 -2.61
C GLU A 429 -20.59 25.01 -4.13
N ASP A 430 -20.01 23.91 -4.62
CA ASP A 430 -20.08 23.44 -5.99
C ASP A 430 -21.50 23.00 -6.35
N TRP A 431 -22.17 22.28 -5.46
CA TRP A 431 -23.55 21.84 -5.68
C TRP A 431 -24.51 23.03 -5.78
N ASP A 432 -24.36 24.03 -4.90
CA ASP A 432 -25.08 25.30 -5.00
C ASP A 432 -24.89 25.97 -6.37
N LEU A 433 -23.65 25.99 -6.87
CA LEU A 433 -23.32 26.57 -8.17
C LEU A 433 -23.97 25.78 -9.32
N TRP A 434 -23.88 24.45 -9.29
CA TRP A 434 -24.48 23.56 -10.29
C TRP A 434 -25.99 23.71 -10.37
N LEU A 435 -26.68 23.79 -9.22
CA LEU A 435 -28.13 24.01 -9.17
C LEU A 435 -28.54 25.32 -9.84
N ARG A 436 -27.77 26.40 -9.62
CA ARG A 436 -28.02 27.71 -10.24
C ARG A 436 -27.69 27.72 -11.73
N MET A 437 -26.57 27.11 -12.13
CA MET A 437 -26.19 27.01 -13.55
C MET A 437 -27.18 26.14 -14.36
N ALA A 438 -27.72 25.08 -13.76
CA ALA A 438 -28.70 24.19 -14.38
C ALA A 438 -30.04 24.88 -14.71
N GLN A 439 -30.33 26.05 -14.12
CA GLN A 439 -31.46 26.89 -14.49
C GLN A 439 -31.26 27.62 -15.82
N HIS A 440 -30.01 27.76 -16.28
CA HIS A 440 -29.66 28.53 -17.47
C HIS A 440 -29.21 27.66 -18.65
N THR A 441 -28.85 26.40 -18.42
CA THR A 441 -28.37 25.49 -19.47
C THR A 441 -28.59 24.01 -19.09
N THR A 442 -28.33 23.12 -20.03
CA THR A 442 -28.27 21.66 -19.83
C THR A 442 -26.81 21.27 -19.71
N PHE A 443 -26.50 20.31 -18.83
CA PHE A 443 -25.13 19.82 -18.70
C PHE A 443 -24.93 18.60 -19.59
N HIS A 444 -23.72 18.46 -20.13
CA HIS A 444 -23.39 17.37 -21.04
C HIS A 444 -22.26 16.53 -20.46
N ARG A 445 -22.52 15.24 -20.32
CA ARG A 445 -21.53 14.28 -19.85
C ARG A 445 -20.70 13.76 -21.01
N LEU A 446 -19.38 13.72 -20.82
CA LEU A 446 -18.45 13.10 -21.74
C LEU A 446 -17.88 11.81 -21.11
N SER A 447 -18.21 10.66 -21.70
CA SER A 447 -17.79 9.35 -21.21
C SER A 447 -16.27 9.16 -21.29
N GLY A 448 -15.68 8.51 -20.29
CA GLY A 448 -14.25 8.19 -20.21
C GLY A 448 -13.52 9.03 -19.18
N VAL A 449 -12.82 8.34 -18.26
CA VAL A 449 -12.14 8.93 -17.09
C VAL A 449 -11.05 9.89 -17.53
N THR A 450 -11.12 11.13 -17.06
CA THR A 450 -10.09 12.15 -17.34
C THR A 450 -9.67 12.96 -16.12
N ALA A 451 -10.08 12.54 -14.92
CA ALA A 451 -9.67 13.16 -13.67
C ALA A 451 -9.74 12.14 -12.54
N GLU A 452 -9.10 12.47 -11.43
CA GLU A 452 -9.12 11.70 -10.20
C GLU A 452 -9.64 12.57 -9.05
N TYR A 453 -10.70 12.10 -8.40
CA TYR A 453 -11.23 12.63 -7.15
C TYR A 453 -10.53 11.93 -5.98
N ARG A 454 -9.68 12.64 -5.23
CA ARG A 454 -8.96 12.03 -4.10
C ARG A 454 -9.63 12.45 -2.80
N HIS A 455 -10.35 11.49 -2.22
CA HIS A 455 -11.11 11.70 -1.00
C HIS A 455 -10.25 11.43 0.24
N LEU A 456 -10.21 12.39 1.16
CA LEU A 456 -9.37 12.34 2.37
C LEU A 456 -10.20 12.07 3.62
N PHE A 457 -9.82 11.05 4.38
CA PHE A 457 -10.55 10.62 5.59
C PHE A 457 -10.54 11.64 6.74
N ASP A 458 -9.72 12.68 6.69
CA ASP A 458 -9.51 13.60 7.82
C ASP A 458 -10.62 14.67 7.97
N HIS A 459 -11.46 14.87 6.95
CA HIS A 459 -12.51 15.90 6.99
C HIS A 459 -13.88 15.32 7.33
N ASN A 460 -14.23 15.37 8.61
CA ASN A 460 -15.59 15.09 9.09
C ASN A 460 -16.50 16.31 8.87
N TYR A 461 -16.84 16.62 7.62
CA TYR A 461 -17.97 17.51 7.36
C TYR A 461 -19.27 16.78 7.72
N ASP A 462 -20.16 17.45 8.45
CA ASP A 462 -21.54 16.96 8.57
C ASP A 462 -22.26 17.20 7.24
N ASN A 463 -22.04 16.28 6.29
CA ASN A 463 -22.65 16.34 4.97
C ASN A 463 -24.18 16.44 5.03
N ARG A 464 -24.80 15.92 6.10
CA ARG A 464 -26.26 16.03 6.29
C ARG A 464 -26.66 17.47 6.60
N TYR A 465 -25.95 18.14 7.50
CA TYR A 465 -26.19 19.55 7.80
C TYR A 465 -26.05 20.44 6.56
N TRP A 466 -24.98 20.26 5.78
CA TRP A 466 -24.77 21.06 4.56
C TRP A 466 -25.78 20.75 3.46
N THR A 467 -26.15 19.48 3.31
CA THR A 467 -27.22 19.08 2.38
C THR A 467 -28.55 19.73 2.75
N LEU A 468 -28.91 19.77 4.04
CA LEU A 468 -30.11 20.46 4.50
C LEU A 468 -30.05 21.97 4.24
N LYS A 469 -28.88 22.60 4.36
CA LYS A 469 -28.70 24.01 3.98
C LYS A 469 -28.93 24.26 2.49
N ILE A 470 -28.42 23.39 1.61
CA ILE A 470 -28.70 23.46 0.18
C ILE A 470 -30.20 23.32 -0.07
N TYR A 471 -30.85 22.35 0.60
CA TYR A 471 -32.30 22.13 0.55
C TYR A 471 -33.15 23.27 1.08
N ASP A 472 -32.67 24.05 2.05
CA ASP A 472 -33.40 25.24 2.48
C ASP A 472 -33.19 26.41 1.51
N LYS A 473 -31.96 26.57 1.01
CA LYS A 473 -31.56 27.69 0.15
C LYS A 473 -32.29 27.69 -1.19
N HIS A 474 -32.44 26.53 -1.83
CA HIS A 474 -33.07 26.45 -3.16
C HIS A 474 -34.54 26.01 -3.10
N ARG A 475 -35.26 26.30 -1.99
CA ARG A 475 -36.55 25.65 -1.67
C ARG A 475 -37.56 25.66 -2.82
N ASP A 476 -37.49 26.72 -3.60
CA ASP A 476 -38.39 27.05 -4.70
C ASP A 476 -38.10 26.24 -5.97
N TYR A 477 -36.96 25.55 -6.07
CA TYR A 477 -36.64 24.65 -7.17
C TYR A 477 -37.35 23.30 -7.05
N TRP A 478 -37.81 22.93 -5.86
CA TRP A 478 -38.53 21.68 -5.62
C TRP A 478 -40.04 21.86 -5.73
N SER A 479 -40.68 21.09 -6.61
CA SER A 479 -42.14 20.92 -6.55
C SER A 479 -42.50 19.75 -5.63
N PRO A 480 -43.68 19.76 -4.97
CA PRO A 480 -44.16 18.63 -4.18
C PRO A 480 -44.19 17.31 -4.97
N GLU A 481 -44.46 17.38 -6.27
CA GLU A 481 -44.48 16.23 -7.17
C GLU A 481 -43.08 15.65 -7.42
N HIS A 482 -42.05 16.51 -7.58
CA HIS A 482 -40.66 16.06 -7.71
C HIS A 482 -40.15 15.41 -6.42
N LEU A 483 -40.44 16.02 -5.27
CA LEU A 483 -40.11 15.45 -3.95
C LEU A 483 -40.75 14.07 -3.82
N ALA A 484 -42.06 13.95 -4.06
CA ALA A 484 -42.78 12.69 -3.97
C ALA A 484 -42.18 11.61 -4.89
N LYS A 485 -41.90 11.93 -6.16
CA LYS A 485 -41.37 10.96 -7.13
C LYS A 485 -40.02 10.36 -6.72
N GLN A 486 -39.14 11.16 -6.12
CA GLN A 486 -37.78 10.73 -5.74
C GLN A 486 -37.73 10.14 -4.33
N THR A 487 -38.49 10.67 -3.36
CA THR A 487 -38.42 10.23 -1.96
C THR A 487 -39.35 9.06 -1.64
N TRP A 488 -40.51 8.97 -2.30
CA TRP A 488 -41.54 7.97 -1.95
C TRP A 488 -41.07 6.52 -2.12
N PRO A 489 -40.40 6.13 -3.23
CA PRO A 489 -39.89 4.76 -3.36
C PRO A 489 -38.86 4.39 -2.28
N ARG A 490 -38.04 5.37 -1.84
CA ARG A 490 -37.07 5.16 -0.77
C ARG A 490 -37.74 5.01 0.59
N ILE A 491 -38.81 5.78 0.85
CA ILE A 491 -39.62 5.65 2.06
C ILE A 491 -40.28 4.27 2.12
N GLU A 492 -40.90 3.81 1.03
CA GLU A 492 -41.51 2.47 0.96
C GLU A 492 -40.48 1.34 1.17
N ALA A 493 -39.30 1.47 0.56
CA ALA A 493 -38.21 0.51 0.75
C ALA A 493 -37.72 0.46 2.21
N LEU A 494 -37.50 1.63 2.83
CA LEU A 494 -37.09 1.73 4.23
C LEU A 494 -38.16 1.22 5.20
N GLN A 495 -39.44 1.43 4.89
CA GLN A 495 -40.55 0.85 5.65
C GLN A 495 -40.53 -0.68 5.59
N THR A 496 -40.35 -1.23 4.39
CA THR A 496 -40.26 -2.68 4.19
C THR A 496 -39.07 -3.29 4.95
N GLU A 497 -37.90 -2.65 4.88
CA GLU A 497 -36.70 -3.07 5.62
C GLU A 497 -36.90 -3.00 7.13
N ASN A 498 -37.50 -1.91 7.63
CA ASN A 498 -37.79 -1.73 9.05
C ASN A 498 -38.76 -2.82 9.56
N ASP A 499 -39.78 -3.17 8.78
CA ASP A 499 -40.70 -4.24 9.15
C ASP A 499 -40.00 -5.61 9.17
N GLY A 500 -39.12 -5.90 8.22
CA GLY A 500 -38.27 -7.09 8.25
C GLY A 500 -37.32 -7.15 9.47
N LEU A 501 -36.76 -6.00 9.86
CA LEU A 501 -35.92 -5.90 11.07
C LEU A 501 -36.74 -6.12 12.34
N LYS A 502 -37.97 -5.60 12.43
CA LYS A 502 -38.87 -5.85 13.57
C LYS A 502 -39.21 -7.33 13.69
N ASP A 503 -39.49 -8.01 12.57
CA ASP A 503 -39.74 -9.45 12.59
C ASP A 503 -38.49 -10.23 13.02
N SER A 504 -37.31 -9.86 12.52
CA SER A 504 -36.04 -10.49 12.92
C SER A 504 -35.76 -10.31 14.42
N LEU A 505 -36.04 -9.11 14.95
CA LEU A 505 -35.91 -8.80 16.37
C LEU A 505 -36.87 -9.65 17.22
N ARG A 506 -38.12 -9.83 16.78
CA ARG A 506 -39.09 -10.68 17.46
C ARG A 506 -38.59 -12.13 17.58
N HIS A 507 -38.09 -12.71 16.47
CA HIS A 507 -37.56 -14.08 16.49
C HIS A 507 -36.32 -14.22 17.38
N ALA A 508 -35.43 -13.22 17.37
CA ALA A 508 -34.27 -13.22 18.24
C ALA A 508 -34.65 -13.16 19.73
N GLN A 509 -35.70 -12.40 20.07
CA GLN A 509 -36.23 -12.34 21.43
C GLN A 509 -36.85 -13.68 21.87
N GLU A 510 -37.62 -14.32 20.99
CA GLU A 510 -38.21 -15.65 21.25
C GLU A 510 -37.12 -16.72 21.48
N ASN A 511 -36.08 -16.74 20.64
CA ASN A 511 -34.94 -17.65 20.81
C ASN A 511 -34.20 -17.39 22.13
N LEU A 512 -33.97 -16.12 22.48
CA LEU A 512 -33.32 -15.77 23.75
C LEU A 512 -34.14 -16.23 24.96
N GLU A 513 -35.46 -16.11 24.91
CA GLU A 513 -36.33 -16.64 25.96
C GLU A 513 -36.27 -18.16 26.06
N GLN A 514 -36.21 -18.87 24.93
CA GLN A 514 -36.03 -20.31 24.92
C GLN A 514 -34.69 -20.73 25.53
N GLU A 515 -33.58 -20.13 25.10
CA GLU A 515 -32.25 -20.41 25.66
C GLU A 515 -32.18 -20.11 27.16
N ARG A 516 -32.86 -19.04 27.62
CA ARG A 516 -32.95 -18.74 29.07
C ARG A 516 -33.67 -19.85 29.84
N ARG A 517 -34.78 -20.37 29.31
CA ARG A 517 -35.52 -21.49 29.94
C ARG A 517 -34.67 -22.75 29.99
N GLU A 518 -34.00 -23.10 28.88
CA GLU A 518 -33.10 -24.26 28.83
C GLU A 518 -31.94 -24.12 29.82
N ARG A 519 -31.35 -22.91 29.92
CA ARG A 519 -30.29 -22.62 30.91
C ARG A 519 -30.80 -22.76 32.35
N GLU A 520 -31.99 -22.27 32.66
CA GLU A 520 -32.60 -22.42 33.99
C GLU A 520 -32.85 -23.90 34.32
N GLU A 521 -33.33 -24.69 33.37
CA GLU A 521 -33.53 -26.12 33.55
C GLU A 521 -32.21 -26.86 33.82
N ILE A 522 -31.16 -26.57 33.04
CA ILE A 522 -29.82 -27.12 33.26
C ILE A 522 -29.28 -26.71 34.64
N GLN A 523 -29.46 -25.44 35.03
CA GLN A 523 -29.01 -24.94 36.33
C GLN A 523 -29.70 -25.67 37.50
N ASN A 524 -31.02 -25.88 37.39
CA ASN A 524 -31.81 -26.62 38.39
C ASN A 524 -31.38 -28.09 38.50
N GLN A 525 -30.93 -28.71 37.41
CA GLN A 525 -30.37 -30.07 37.43
C GLN A 525 -28.94 -30.12 38.01
N LEU A 526 -28.15 -29.06 37.83
CA LEU A 526 -26.75 -29.00 38.27
C LEU A 526 -26.61 -28.82 39.79
N GLU A 527 -27.49 -28.04 40.41
CA GLU A 527 -27.46 -27.71 41.84
C GLU A 527 -27.50 -28.94 42.79
N PRO A 528 -28.38 -29.95 42.61
CA PRO A 528 -28.37 -31.16 43.44
C PRO A 528 -27.10 -32.00 43.22
N LEU A 529 -26.62 -32.10 41.98
CA LEU A 529 -25.38 -32.84 41.67
C LEU A 529 -24.14 -32.21 42.31
N GLN A 530 -24.08 -30.87 42.36
CA GLN A 530 -23.01 -30.15 43.07
C GLN A 530 -23.07 -30.39 44.57
N THR A 531 -24.27 -30.41 45.15
CA THR A 531 -24.49 -30.72 46.57
C THR A 531 -24.04 -32.14 46.90
N GLU A 532 -24.40 -33.12 46.07
CA GLU A 532 -23.97 -34.51 46.22
C GLU A 532 -22.45 -34.66 46.12
N ASN A 533 -21.82 -34.02 45.13
CA ASN A 533 -20.36 -34.05 44.94
C ASN A 533 -19.61 -33.45 46.14
N ASN A 534 -20.11 -32.35 46.70
CA ASN A 534 -19.55 -31.77 47.92
C ASN A 534 -19.68 -32.73 49.12
N GLY A 535 -20.83 -33.40 49.28
CA GLY A 535 -21.01 -34.44 50.29
C GLY A 535 -20.04 -35.62 50.14
N LEU A 536 -19.83 -36.09 48.90
CA LEU A 536 -18.85 -37.14 48.60
C LEU A 536 -17.41 -36.72 48.92
N LYS A 537 -17.04 -35.45 48.64
CA LYS A 537 -15.72 -34.90 49.01
C LYS A 537 -15.52 -34.85 50.52
N ASP A 538 -16.56 -34.54 51.29
CA ASP A 538 -16.50 -34.52 52.75
C ASP A 538 -16.33 -35.94 53.32
N LEU A 539 -17.07 -36.92 52.78
CA LEU A 539 -16.90 -38.33 53.14
C LEU A 539 -15.48 -38.83 52.83
N LEU A 540 -14.94 -38.47 51.66
CA LEU A 540 -13.57 -38.82 51.28
C LEU A 540 -12.54 -38.24 52.25
N ARG A 541 -12.68 -36.97 52.65
CA ARG A 541 -11.81 -36.33 53.65
C ARG A 541 -11.86 -37.04 54.99
N HIS A 542 -13.06 -37.40 55.47
CA HIS A 542 -13.20 -38.14 56.72
C HIS A 542 -12.55 -39.53 56.65
N ALA A 543 -12.76 -40.26 55.54
CA ALA A 543 -12.15 -41.56 55.33
C ALA A 543 -10.60 -41.49 55.31
N GLN A 544 -10.03 -40.45 54.68
CA GLN A 544 -8.58 -40.22 54.66
C GLN A 544 -8.02 -39.90 56.05
N GLN A 545 -8.74 -39.12 56.86
CA GLN A 545 -8.34 -38.82 58.24
C GLN A 545 -8.37 -40.09 59.10
N ASN A 546 -9.44 -40.88 59.03
CA ASN A 546 -9.53 -42.15 59.76
C ASN A 546 -8.39 -43.11 59.36
N LEU A 547 -8.05 -43.19 58.07
CA LEU A 547 -6.93 -44.01 57.60
C LEU A 547 -5.59 -43.55 58.21
N LYS A 548 -5.38 -42.24 58.35
CA LYS A 548 -4.19 -41.67 58.98
C LYS A 548 -4.14 -42.02 60.46
N ASP A 549 -5.24 -41.85 61.18
CA ASP A 549 -5.31 -42.16 62.61
C ASP A 549 -5.09 -43.65 62.87
N HIS A 550 -5.66 -44.53 62.05
CA HIS A 550 -5.41 -45.97 62.13
C HIS A 550 -3.95 -46.35 61.83
N LYS A 551 -3.28 -45.66 60.90
CA LYS A 551 -1.84 -45.86 60.66
C LYS A 551 -1.01 -45.46 61.88
N THR A 552 -1.28 -44.30 62.47
CA THR A 552 -0.58 -43.85 63.68
C THR A 552 -0.81 -44.82 64.84
N GLN A 553 -2.03 -45.33 65.01
CA GLN A 553 -2.32 -46.34 66.04
C GLN A 553 -1.55 -47.65 65.79
N ALA A 554 -1.43 -48.08 64.53
CA ALA A 554 -0.66 -49.26 64.17
C ALA A 554 0.84 -49.07 64.48
N GLU A 555 1.41 -47.90 64.18
CA GLU A 555 2.80 -47.56 64.50
C GLU A 555 3.07 -47.57 66.03
N ILE A 556 2.13 -47.04 66.82
CA ILE A 556 2.21 -47.06 68.29
C ILE A 556 2.20 -48.50 68.81
N LEU A 557 1.26 -49.33 68.33
CA LEU A 557 1.15 -50.74 68.73
C LEU A 557 2.39 -51.53 68.32
N GLU A 558 2.97 -51.25 67.16
CA GLU A 558 4.22 -51.87 66.70
C GLU A 558 5.39 -51.51 67.61
N ALA A 559 5.51 -50.24 68.02
CA ALA A 559 6.51 -49.79 68.98
C ALA A 559 6.34 -50.45 70.37
N GLU A 560 5.11 -50.57 70.85
CA GLU A 560 4.80 -51.29 72.10
C GLU A 560 5.17 -52.77 72.01
N MET A 561 4.86 -53.42 70.89
CA MET A 561 5.26 -54.82 70.65
C MET A 561 6.78 -54.99 70.66
N ILE A 562 7.54 -54.06 70.07
CA ILE A 562 9.00 -54.08 70.09
C ILE A 562 9.52 -53.93 71.53
N ASN A 563 8.97 -53.01 72.31
CA ASN A 563 9.35 -52.82 73.71
C ASN A 563 9.05 -54.06 74.56
N LEU A 564 7.84 -54.62 74.45
CA LEU A 564 7.45 -55.85 75.16
C LEU A 564 8.34 -57.03 74.77
N ARG A 565 8.72 -57.17 73.49
CA ARG A 565 9.69 -58.18 73.06
C ARG A 565 11.05 -57.98 73.71
N SER A 566 11.55 -56.74 73.79
CA SER A 566 12.81 -56.43 74.46
C SER A 566 12.77 -56.77 75.95
N GLN A 567 11.69 -56.40 76.65
CA GLN A 567 11.48 -56.74 78.05
C GLN A 567 11.41 -58.25 78.27
N LEU A 568 10.72 -58.98 77.38
CA LEU A 568 10.68 -60.44 77.41
C LEU A 568 12.10 -61.02 77.28
N THR A 569 12.87 -60.58 76.28
CA THR A 569 14.26 -61.03 76.09
C THR A 569 15.14 -60.73 77.30
N HIS A 570 15.04 -59.53 77.88
CA HIS A 570 15.80 -59.16 79.08
C HIS A 570 15.41 -60.02 80.29
N THR A 571 14.11 -60.25 80.48
CA THR A 571 13.60 -61.11 81.55
C THR A 571 14.06 -62.55 81.36
N GLN A 572 14.08 -63.05 80.12
CA GLN A 572 14.63 -64.36 79.78
C GLN A 572 16.12 -64.45 80.15
N GLN A 573 16.91 -63.43 79.84
CA GLN A 573 18.34 -63.37 80.19
C GLN A 573 18.57 -63.33 81.71
N ILE A 574 17.75 -62.59 82.46
CA ILE A 574 17.79 -62.60 83.93
C ILE A 574 17.45 -64.00 84.45
N LEU A 575 16.40 -64.63 83.91
CA LEU A 575 16.01 -65.98 84.31
C LEU A 575 17.14 -66.97 84.07
N ASP A 576 17.79 -66.91 82.90
CA ASP A 576 18.95 -67.74 82.56
C ASP A 576 20.14 -67.44 83.47
N PHE A 577 20.42 -66.17 83.79
CA PHE A 577 21.48 -65.80 84.74
C PHE A 577 21.21 -66.34 86.15
N ILE A 578 19.98 -66.17 86.66
CA ILE A 578 19.57 -66.72 87.97
C ILE A 578 19.73 -68.23 87.96
N GLN A 579 19.17 -68.92 86.95
CA GLN A 579 19.22 -70.37 86.82
C GLN A 579 20.66 -70.90 86.77
N ASN A 580 21.58 -70.15 86.16
CA ASN A 580 22.98 -70.49 86.05
C ASN A 580 23.86 -69.93 87.18
N SER A 581 23.35 -69.12 88.10
CA SER A 581 24.13 -68.56 89.22
C SER A 581 24.51 -69.62 90.27
N PHE A 582 25.68 -69.46 90.90
CA PHE A 582 26.18 -70.37 91.95
C PHE A 582 25.24 -70.41 93.17
N SER A 583 24.67 -69.26 93.55
CA SER A 583 23.73 -69.13 94.67
C SER A 583 22.41 -69.89 94.42
N TRP A 584 21.87 -69.83 93.20
CA TRP A 584 20.66 -70.58 92.85
C TRP A 584 20.94 -72.08 92.74
N ARG A 585 22.10 -72.46 92.20
CA ARG A 585 22.56 -73.87 92.19
C ARG A 585 22.73 -74.43 93.62
N LEU A 586 23.19 -73.64 94.58
CA LEU A 586 23.27 -74.03 96.00
C LEU A 586 21.91 -74.10 96.72
N THR A 587 20.94 -73.25 96.35
CA THR A 587 19.61 -73.18 97.01
C THR A 587 18.52 -74.04 96.38
N ARG A 588 18.81 -74.66 95.21
CA ARG A 588 17.90 -75.62 94.55
C ARG A 588 17.70 -76.92 95.34
N LEU A 589 18.59 -77.25 96.28
CA LEU A 589 18.56 -78.50 97.06
C LEU A 589 17.93 -78.37 98.45
N VAL A 590 17.25 -77.25 98.78
CA VAL A 590 16.59 -77.06 100.09
C VAL A 590 15.08 -77.33 100.02
N PRO A 591 14.53 -78.28 100.83
CA PRO A 591 13.11 -78.67 100.85
C PRO A 591 12.12 -77.54 101.22
N LYS A 592 10.89 -77.57 100.65
CA LYS A 592 9.86 -76.51 100.74
C LYS A 592 9.53 -76.04 102.17
N ASN A 593 9.71 -76.90 103.17
CA ASN A 593 9.27 -76.77 104.55
C ASN A 593 10.12 -75.78 105.36
N VAL A 594 11.32 -75.41 104.87
CA VAL A 594 12.23 -74.44 105.51
C VAL A 594 12.09 -73.03 104.89
N ARG A 595 11.52 -72.93 103.68
CA ARG A 595 11.40 -71.65 102.94
C ARG A 595 10.41 -70.67 103.58
N SER A 596 9.37 -71.12 104.28
CA SER A 596 8.45 -70.23 105.00
C SER A 596 9.11 -69.56 106.21
N THR A 597 9.95 -70.29 106.95
CA THR A 597 10.66 -69.78 108.13
C THR A 597 11.70 -68.72 107.77
N LEU A 598 12.42 -68.88 106.65
CA LEU A 598 13.36 -67.87 106.16
C LEU A 598 12.67 -66.65 105.53
N ARG A 599 11.52 -66.82 104.84
CA ARG A 599 10.80 -65.68 104.25
C ARG A 599 10.17 -64.76 105.31
N GLN A 600 9.71 -65.33 106.44
CA GLN A 600 9.25 -64.55 107.59
C GLN A 600 10.40 -63.90 108.39
N THR A 601 11.63 -64.42 108.26
CA THR A 601 12.81 -63.82 108.91
C THR A 601 13.47 -62.74 108.04
N LEU A 602 13.48 -62.88 106.70
CA LEU A 602 14.14 -61.94 105.77
C LEU A 602 13.31 -60.70 105.43
N LEU A 603 11.98 -60.73 105.54
CA LEU A 603 11.15 -59.51 105.46
C LEU A 603 11.20 -58.67 106.76
N ARG A 604 11.87 -59.15 107.81
CA ARG A 604 12.10 -58.42 109.07
C ARG A 604 13.53 -57.86 109.23
N PHE A 605 14.45 -58.09 108.28
CA PHE A 605 15.87 -57.72 108.42
C PHE A 605 16.46 -56.75 107.36
N GLY A 606 15.64 -56.03 106.60
CA GLY A 606 16.11 -54.85 105.86
C GLY A 606 14.95 -53.88 105.61
N GLN A 607 14.84 -52.64 106.09
CA GLN A 607 15.79 -51.64 106.63
C GLN A 607 17.28 -51.95 106.56
N LYS A 608 17.82 -51.87 105.33
CA LYS A 608 18.98 -51.04 105.00
C LYS A 608 19.10 -50.91 103.48
#